data_AF-F9U651-F1
#
_entry.id   AF-F9U651-F1
#
_cell.length_a   1.000
_cell.length_b   1.000
_cell.length_c   1.000
_cell.angle_alpha   90.00
_cell.angle_beta   90.00
_cell.angle_gamma   90.00
#
_symmetry.space_group_name_H-M   'P 1'
#
loop_
_entity.id
_entity.type
_entity.pdbx_description
1 polymer ?
#
loop_
_entity_poly.entity_id
_entity_poly.type
_entity_poly.pdbx_seq_one_letter_code
_entity_poly.pdbx_strand_id
1 'polypeptide(L)'
;MPWILDADVTVKPLYGHQEGAVKGYNPHKPGRPSHTDHIYFVAGLRLILDVEVLDGNQTASKYSVPGLWELLARLPRGHWPLCIRADAENPFDELKIHWGWAASPPKTSSAAASWHASPR
;
A
#
# COMPACT_ATOMS: atom_id res chain seq x y z
N MET A 1 -2.21 -13.43 -19.06
CA MET A 1 -1.83 -12.10 -19.58
C MET A 1 -1.17 -11.32 -18.46
N PRO A 2 -0.18 -10.45 -18.73
CA PRO A 2 0.35 -9.55 -17.71
C PRO A 2 -0.75 -8.58 -17.25
N TRP A 3 -0.80 -8.31 -15.95
CA TRP A 3 -1.79 -7.41 -15.34
C TRP A 3 -1.14 -6.56 -14.25
N ILE A 4 -1.75 -5.43 -13.94
CA ILE A 4 -1.26 -4.49 -12.91
C ILE A 4 -2.19 -4.58 -11.71
N LEU A 5 -1.61 -4.70 -10.52
CA LEU A 5 -2.33 -4.57 -9.27
C LEU A 5 -2.30 -3.11 -8.83
N ASP A 6 -3.47 -2.49 -8.71
CA ASP A 6 -3.60 -1.18 -8.08
C ASP A 6 -3.89 -1.37 -6.59
N ALA A 7 -3.21 -0.59 -5.76
CA ALA A 7 -3.49 -0.45 -4.33
C ALA A 7 -3.95 0.97 -4.04
N ASP A 8 -5.04 1.12 -3.29
CA ASP A 8 -5.59 2.40 -2.88
C ASP A 8 -6.12 2.31 -1.45
N VAL A 9 -6.19 3.45 -0.76
CA VAL A 9 -6.78 3.54 0.58
C VAL A 9 -7.89 4.57 0.55
N THR A 10 -9.09 4.16 0.93
CA THR A 10 -10.24 5.08 1.00
C THR A 10 -10.70 5.26 2.44
N VAL A 11 -11.06 6.49 2.79
CA VAL A 11 -11.58 6.83 4.12
C VAL A 11 -13.10 6.80 4.05
N LYS A 12 -13.72 5.95 4.86
CA LYS A 12 -15.18 5.80 4.95
C LYS A 12 -15.70 6.43 6.24
N PRO A 13 -16.28 7.65 6.20
CA PRO A 13 -16.92 8.23 7.38
C PRO A 13 -18.06 7.33 7.86
N LEU A 14 -18.11 7.11 9.18
CA LEU A 14 -19.13 6.32 9.83
C LEU A 14 -19.98 7.18 10.76
N TYR A 15 -21.22 6.74 10.94
CA TYR A 15 -22.20 7.36 11.82
C TYR A 15 -22.62 6.35 12.90
N GLY A 16 -22.97 6.87 14.07
CA GLY A 16 -23.26 6.05 15.24
C GLY A 16 -21.99 5.47 15.88
N HIS A 17 -22.15 4.37 16.60
CA HIS A 17 -21.07 3.66 17.28
C HIS A 17 -20.82 2.34 16.56
N GLN A 18 -19.65 2.23 15.94
CA GLN A 18 -19.20 1.04 15.23
C GLN A 18 -17.78 0.73 15.70
N GLU A 19 -17.43 -0.56 15.82
CA GLU A 19 -16.09 -0.98 16.20
C GLU A 19 -15.06 -0.48 15.18
N GLY A 20 -13.90 -0.03 15.65
CA GLY A 20 -12.84 0.55 14.82
C GLY A 20 -13.16 1.92 14.18
N ALA A 21 -14.38 2.44 14.36
CA ALA A 21 -14.74 3.77 13.91
C ALA A 21 -14.08 4.83 14.81
N VAL A 22 -12.87 5.26 14.43
CA VAL A 22 -12.09 6.24 15.18
C VAL A 22 -11.78 7.45 14.31
N LYS A 23 -11.43 8.57 14.95
CA LYS A 23 -11.07 9.79 14.24
C LYS A 23 -9.68 9.62 13.62
N GLY A 24 -9.58 9.84 12.32
CA GLY A 24 -8.32 9.98 11.61
C GLY A 24 -8.34 11.13 10.61
N TYR A 25 -7.43 11.08 9.64
CA TYR A 25 -7.36 12.08 8.59
C TYR A 25 -8.54 11.89 7.61
N ASN A 26 -9.39 12.91 7.49
CA ASN A 26 -10.45 12.96 6.49
C ASN A 26 -10.69 14.41 6.07
N PRO A 27 -10.13 14.85 4.92
CA PRO A 27 -10.25 16.24 4.48
C PRO A 27 -11.69 16.60 4.10
N HIS A 28 -12.50 15.62 3.68
CA HIS A 28 -13.88 15.84 3.26
C HIS A 28 -14.86 15.92 4.45
N LYS A 29 -14.56 15.24 5.56
CA LYS A 29 -15.38 15.23 6.79
C LYS A 29 -14.50 15.26 8.06
N PRO A 30 -13.83 16.39 8.36
CA PRO A 30 -12.90 16.48 9.48
C PRO A 30 -13.54 16.13 10.83
N GLY A 31 -12.80 15.39 11.66
CA GLY A 31 -13.20 15.04 13.03
C GLY A 31 -14.32 14.00 13.15
N ARG A 32 -14.79 13.44 12.04
CA ARG A 32 -15.74 12.32 12.04
C ARG A 32 -15.00 10.99 12.22
N PRO A 33 -15.54 10.07 13.05
CA PRO A 33 -15.09 8.69 13.05
C PRO A 33 -15.20 8.07 11.66
N SER A 34 -14.25 7.21 11.31
CA SER A 34 -14.20 6.52 10.03
C SER A 34 -13.52 5.17 10.15
N HIS A 35 -13.65 4.36 9.11
CA HIS A 35 -12.70 3.29 8.78
C HIS A 35 -11.77 3.74 7.65
N THR A 36 -10.67 3.02 7.49
CA THR A 36 -9.84 3.05 6.30
C THR A 36 -9.93 1.71 5.60
N ASP A 37 -10.35 1.72 4.34
CA ASP A 37 -10.44 0.51 3.53
C ASP A 37 -9.20 0.46 2.64
N HIS A 38 -8.34 -0.53 2.85
CA HIS A 38 -7.11 -0.79 2.10
C HIS A 38 -7.44 -1.79 0.99
N ILE A 39 -7.54 -1.31 -0.24
CA ILE A 39 -8.15 -2.02 -1.36
C ILE A 39 -7.08 -2.43 -2.37
N TYR A 40 -7.15 -3.66 -2.86
CA TYR A 40 -6.30 -4.19 -3.92
C TYR A 40 -7.14 -4.64 -5.10
N PHE A 41 -6.92 -4.09 -6.29
CA PHE A 41 -7.78 -4.36 -7.45
C PHE A 41 -6.99 -4.48 -8.76
N VAL A 42 -7.56 -5.25 -9.69
CA VAL A 42 -6.98 -5.40 -11.03
C VAL A 42 -7.23 -4.13 -11.85
N ALA A 43 -6.15 -3.50 -12.29
CA ALA A 43 -6.21 -2.29 -13.10
C ALA A 43 -7.03 -2.53 -14.39
N GLY A 44 -7.87 -1.57 -14.76
CA GLY A 44 -8.68 -1.61 -15.97
C GLY A 44 -9.92 -2.52 -15.91
N LEU A 45 -9.98 -3.48 -14.98
CA LEU A 45 -11.14 -4.36 -14.79
C LEU A 45 -12.08 -3.89 -13.67
N ARG A 46 -11.61 -3.01 -12.78
CA ARG A 46 -12.32 -2.58 -11.56
C ARG A 46 -12.76 -3.78 -10.69
N LEU A 47 -12.01 -4.88 -10.75
CA LEU A 47 -12.23 -6.08 -9.95
C LEU A 47 -11.41 -5.98 -8.67
N ILE A 48 -12.08 -5.88 -7.53
CA ILE A 48 -11.44 -5.94 -6.21
C ILE A 48 -11.05 -7.39 -5.92
N LEU A 49 -9.78 -7.62 -5.61
CA LEU A 49 -9.25 -8.92 -5.21
C LEU A 49 -9.29 -9.09 -3.70
N ASP A 50 -9.05 -8.02 -2.95
CA ASP A 50 -9.20 -8.01 -1.49
C ASP A 50 -9.39 -6.59 -0.93
N VAL A 51 -9.91 -6.52 0.29
CA VAL A 51 -10.05 -5.29 1.07
C VAL A 51 -9.81 -5.59 2.55
N GLU A 52 -8.96 -4.79 3.18
CA GLU A 52 -8.76 -4.80 4.62
C GLU A 52 -9.40 -3.54 5.22
N VAL A 53 -10.33 -3.73 6.16
CA VAL A 53 -11.00 -2.63 6.86
C VAL A 53 -10.27 -2.39 8.17
N LEU A 54 -9.68 -1.21 8.30
CA LEU A 54 -8.88 -0.81 9.44
C LEU A 54 -9.47 0.42 10.15
N ASP A 55 -8.93 0.70 11.32
CA ASP A 55 -9.29 1.86 12.12
C ASP A 55 -9.10 3.17 11.34
N GLY A 56 -9.99 4.13 11.51
CA GLY A 56 -9.97 5.41 10.78
C GLY A 56 -8.66 6.21 10.82
N ASN A 57 -7.78 5.94 11.79
CA ASN A 57 -6.46 6.56 11.92
C ASN A 57 -5.31 5.76 11.26
N GLN A 58 -5.62 4.69 10.52
CA GLN A 58 -4.65 3.81 9.87
C GLN A 58 -4.55 4.05 8.35
N THR A 59 -4.61 5.30 7.91
CA THR A 59 -4.63 5.66 6.47
C THR A 59 -3.31 5.44 5.72
N ALA A 60 -2.20 5.21 6.42
CA ALA A 60 -0.86 5.16 5.83
C ALA A 60 -0.52 3.81 5.17
N SER A 61 0.37 3.83 4.18
CA SER A 61 0.85 2.68 3.40
C SER A 61 1.30 1.48 4.20
N LYS A 62 1.96 1.73 5.33
CA LYS A 62 2.51 0.68 6.18
C LYS A 62 1.42 -0.29 6.67
N TYR A 63 0.17 0.16 6.72
CA TYR A 63 -0.97 -0.66 7.08
C TYR A 63 -1.47 -1.51 5.88
N SER A 64 -1.22 -1.10 4.64
CA SER A 64 -1.53 -1.91 3.44
C SER A 64 -0.49 -3.02 3.17
N VAL A 65 0.74 -2.89 3.64
CA VAL A 65 1.81 -3.86 3.32
C VAL A 65 1.46 -5.30 3.76
N PRO A 66 0.96 -5.55 4.99
CA PRO A 66 0.61 -6.90 5.42
C PRO A 66 -0.47 -7.55 4.55
N GLY A 67 -1.61 -6.89 4.37
CA GLY A 67 -2.70 -7.40 3.53
C GLY A 67 -2.30 -7.64 2.07
N LEU A 68 -1.43 -6.80 1.51
CA LEU A 68 -0.86 -7.01 0.19
C LEU A 68 -0.04 -8.31 0.11
N TRP A 69 0.84 -8.56 1.08
CA TRP A 69 1.65 -9.78 1.09
C TRP A 69 0.78 -11.03 1.27
N GLU A 70 -0.25 -10.97 2.11
CA GLU A 70 -1.21 -12.06 2.29
C GLU A 70 -2.00 -12.34 1.01
N LEU A 71 -2.42 -11.31 0.28
CA LEU A 71 -3.02 -11.46 -1.04
C LEU A 71 -2.06 -12.14 -2.03
N LEU A 72 -0.82 -11.69 -2.13
CA LEU A 72 0.17 -12.27 -3.04
C LEU A 72 0.53 -13.71 -2.67
N ALA A 73 0.58 -14.04 -1.37
CA ALA A 73 0.86 -15.37 -0.88
C ALA A 73 -0.24 -16.39 -1.23
N ARG A 74 -1.50 -15.94 -1.36
CA ARG A 74 -2.62 -16.79 -1.81
C ARG A 74 -2.62 -17.04 -3.32
N LEU A 75 -1.88 -16.26 -4.10
CA LEU A 75 -1.77 -16.43 -5.54
C LEU A 75 -0.55 -17.28 -5.91
N PRO A 76 -0.69 -18.29 -6.79
CA PRO A 76 0.46 -18.97 -7.37
C PRO A 76 1.40 -17.96 -8.03
N ARG A 77 2.73 -18.19 -7.95
CA ARG A 77 3.72 -17.21 -8.44
C ARG A 77 3.54 -16.84 -9.92
N GLY A 78 3.07 -17.78 -10.76
CA GLY A 78 2.75 -17.52 -12.16
C GLY A 78 1.55 -16.60 -12.41
N HIS A 79 0.74 -16.33 -11.37
CA HIS A 79 -0.40 -15.42 -11.40
C HIS A 79 -0.12 -14.06 -10.78
N TRP A 80 1.11 -13.81 -10.30
CA TRP A 80 1.46 -12.51 -9.75
C TRP A 80 1.30 -11.39 -10.79
N PRO A 81 1.00 -10.16 -10.33
CA PRO A 81 0.93 -9.03 -11.22
C PRO A 81 2.31 -8.74 -11.82
N LEU A 82 2.31 -8.12 -12.99
CA LEU A 82 3.51 -7.60 -13.65
C LEU A 82 4.18 -6.53 -12.78
N CYS A 83 3.37 -5.64 -12.20
CA CYS A 83 3.81 -4.64 -11.24
C CYS A 83 2.65 -4.24 -10.33
N ILE A 84 3.00 -3.56 -9.24
CA ILE A 84 2.07 -2.97 -8.28
C ILE A 84 2.16 -1.46 -8.44
N ARG A 85 1.00 -0.80 -8.56
CA ARG A 85 0.91 0.65 -8.66
C ARG A 85 0.12 1.19 -7.47
N ALA A 86 0.56 2.34 -6.99
CA ALA A 86 -0.04 3.09 -5.90
C ALA A 86 0.23 4.58 -6.11
N ASP A 87 -0.46 5.42 -5.36
CA ASP A 87 -0.20 6.86 -5.28
C ASP A 87 1.18 7.16 -4.68
N ALA A 88 1.72 8.35 -4.98
CA ALA A 88 3.06 8.73 -4.53
C ALA A 88 3.16 8.93 -3.02
N GLU A 89 2.04 9.29 -2.37
CA GLU A 89 1.92 9.38 -0.91
C GLU A 89 1.82 8.00 -0.25
N ASN A 90 1.79 6.94 -1.07
CA ASN A 90 1.76 5.56 -0.62
C ASN A 90 3.10 4.84 -0.87
N PRO A 91 4.23 5.31 -0.27
CA PRO A 91 5.52 4.70 -0.49
C PRO A 91 5.56 3.33 0.19
N PHE A 92 5.36 2.29 -0.60
CA PHE A 92 5.72 0.93 -0.24
C PHE A 92 7.24 0.78 -0.23
N ASP A 93 7.93 1.41 0.73
CA ASP A 93 9.40 1.41 0.80
C ASP A 93 9.98 -0.02 0.84
N GLU A 94 9.24 -0.97 1.40
CA GLU A 94 9.61 -2.40 1.42
C GLU A 94 9.49 -3.09 0.03
N LEU A 95 8.55 -2.66 -0.82
CA LEU A 95 8.38 -3.24 -2.17
C LEU A 95 9.46 -2.75 -3.15
N LYS A 96 10.02 -1.57 -2.92
CA LYS A 96 11.08 -0.99 -3.78
C LYS A 96 12.32 -1.90 -3.82
N ILE A 97 12.62 -2.59 -2.72
CA ILE A 97 13.72 -3.56 -2.60
C ILE A 97 13.46 -4.82 -3.43
N HIS A 98 12.22 -5.32 -3.48
CA HIS A 98 11.88 -6.57 -4.19
C HIS A 98 11.90 -6.44 -5.72
N TRP A 99 11.64 -5.23 -6.25
CA TRP A 99 11.56 -4.98 -7.69
C TRP A 99 12.80 -4.27 -8.28
N GLY A 100 13.89 -4.15 -7.52
CA GLY A 100 15.15 -3.60 -8.00
C GLY A 100 15.18 -2.07 -8.15
N TRP A 101 14.19 -1.36 -7.60
CA TRP A 101 14.18 0.10 -7.56
C TRP A 101 14.82 0.54 -6.24
N ALA A 102 16.15 0.72 -6.23
CA ALA A 102 16.83 1.29 -5.08
C ALA A 102 16.31 2.72 -4.81
N ALA A 103 15.43 2.90 -3.82
CA ALA A 103 15.20 4.21 -3.24
C ALA A 103 16.45 4.58 -2.44
N SER A 104 16.89 5.82 -2.60
CA SER A 104 18.04 6.42 -1.92
C SER A 104 18.10 6.00 -0.44
N PRO A 105 19.30 5.73 0.10
CA PRO A 105 19.44 5.35 1.50
C PRO A 105 18.79 6.43 2.38
N PRO A 106 18.18 6.03 3.52
CA PRO A 106 17.67 6.99 4.48
C PRO A 106 18.79 7.98 4.81
N LYS A 107 18.46 9.28 4.90
CA LYS A 107 19.39 10.30 5.38
C LYS A 107 19.64 10.09 6.87
N THR A 108 20.38 9.06 7.21
CA THR A 108 21.12 8.97 8.47
C THR A 108 22.56 9.39 8.17
N SER A 109 23.03 10.33 8.99
CA SER A 109 24.36 10.90 8.92
C SER A 109 25.46 9.84 8.91
N SER A 110 26.46 10.08 8.04
CA SER A 110 27.77 9.44 7.95
C SER A 110 27.82 7.92 7.72
N ALA A 111 27.97 7.53 6.45
CA ALA A 111 29.13 6.76 5.98
C ALA A 111 29.02 6.60 4.46
N ALA A 112 29.98 7.16 3.72
CA ALA A 112 30.11 6.95 2.29
C ALA A 112 30.60 5.52 2.03
N ALA A 113 29.83 4.73 1.29
CA ALA A 113 30.29 3.48 0.70
C ALA A 113 30.10 3.57 -0.82
N SER A 114 31.21 3.74 -1.53
CA SER A 114 31.31 3.72 -2.99
C SER A 114 31.01 2.32 -3.53
N TRP A 115 30.12 2.22 -4.51
CA TRP A 115 29.86 0.98 -5.25
C TRP A 115 30.41 1.09 -6.67
N HIS A 116 31.33 0.18 -7.02
CA HIS A 116 31.71 -0.08 -8.40
C HIS A 116 30.72 -1.09 -9.00
N ALA A 117 30.01 -0.69 -10.06
CA ALA A 117 29.23 -1.59 -10.87
C ALA A 117 30.16 -2.42 -11.78
N SER A 118 30.07 -3.75 -11.71
CA SER A 118 30.59 -4.64 -12.75
C SER A 118 29.44 -5.06 -13.67
N PRO A 119 29.57 -4.94 -15.00
CA PRO A 119 28.51 -5.36 -15.92
C PRO A 119 28.61 -6.85 -16.23
N ARG A 120 27.50 -7.58 -16.06
CA ARG A 120 26.78 -8.27 -17.15
C ARG A 120 25.51 -8.92 -16.62
#